data_AF-A0A3M9ZGD2-F1
#
_entry.id   AF-A0A3M9ZGD2-F1
#
_cell.length_a   1.000
_cell.length_b   1.000
_cell.length_c   1.000
_cell.angle_alpha   90.00
_cell.angle_beta   90.00
_cell.angle_gamma   90.00
#
_symmetry.space_group_name_H-M   'P 1'
#
loop_
_entity.id
_entity.type
_entity.pdbx_description
1 polymer ?
#
loop_
_entity_poly.entity_id
_entity_poly.type
_entity_poly.pdbx_seq_one_letter_code
_entity_poly.pdbx_strand_id
1 'polypeptide(L)'
;MSAQNLDAVRQEALKALLASFVAQGHPLEYAQYMATAAIFQTDLELRNAQLLNLLSWLKQNHQPIYTEAVARLEETRIEFERRVKDD
;
A
#
# COMPACT_ATOMS: atom_id res chain seq x y z
N MET A 1 -3.32 4.65 16.49
CA MET A 1 -2.25 5.53 15.98
C MET A 1 -2.93 6.61 15.13
N SER A 2 -2.67 7.89 15.40
CA SER A 2 -3.20 9.00 14.60
C SER A 2 -2.50 9.09 13.25
N ALA A 3 -3.13 9.72 12.25
CA ALA A 3 -2.55 9.93 10.92
C ALA A 3 -1.18 10.65 10.96
N GLN A 4 -1.00 11.57 11.92
CA GLN A 4 0.28 12.28 12.15
C GLN A 4 1.44 11.34 12.53
N ASN A 5 1.17 10.26 13.26
CA ASN A 5 2.22 9.28 13.61
C ASN A 5 2.60 8.40 12.42
N LEU A 6 1.71 8.20 11.45
CA LEU A 6 2.02 7.45 10.23
C LEU A 6 2.98 8.24 9.33
N ASP A 7 2.78 9.55 9.23
CA ASP A 7 3.64 10.42 8.41
C ASP A 7 5.06 10.53 8.98
N ALA A 8 5.21 10.59 10.30
CA ALA A 8 6.53 10.59 10.94
C ALA A 8 7.33 9.29 10.65
N VAL A 9 6.67 8.13 10.77
CA VAL A 9 7.30 6.82 10.49
C VAL A 9 7.69 6.71 9.01
N ARG A 10 6.85 7.19 8.09
CA ARG A 10 7.17 7.20 6.66
C ARG A 10 8.36 8.10 6.33
N GLN A 11 8.42 9.29 6.93
CA GLN A 11 9.56 10.20 6.74
C GLN A 11 10.86 9.61 7.27
N GLU A 12 10.82 8.93 8.41
CA GLU A 12 11.98 8.25 8.98
C GLU A 12 12.43 7.07 8.10
N ALA A 13 11.49 6.26 7.62
CA ALA A 13 11.78 5.17 6.68
C ALA A 13 12.38 5.70 5.36
N LEU A 14 11.86 6.79 4.82
CA LEU A 14 12.38 7.42 3.60
C LEU A 14 13.82 7.85 3.78
N LYS A 15 14.12 8.52 4.90
CA LYS A 15 15.47 8.98 5.21
C LYS A 15 16.44 7.80 5.35
N ALA A 16 16.03 6.72 6.02
CA ALA A 16 16.84 5.53 6.19
C ALA A 16 17.12 4.81 4.86
N LEU A 17 16.09 4.62 4.03
CA LEU A 17 16.22 3.99 2.71
C LEU A 17 17.12 4.80 1.77
N LEU A 18 16.94 6.13 1.74
CA LEU A 18 17.77 7.01 0.92
C LEU A 18 19.24 6.95 1.36
N ALA A 19 19.51 6.99 2.66
CA ALA A 19 20.87 6.84 3.17
C ALA A 19 21.49 5.49 2.79
N SER A 20 20.70 4.41 2.85
CA SER A 20 21.13 3.07 2.44
C SER A 20 21.49 3.00 0.94
N PHE A 21 20.63 3.53 0.06
CA PHE A 21 20.89 3.51 -1.37
C PHE A 21 22.08 4.39 -1.78
N VAL A 22 22.25 5.56 -1.15
CA VAL A 22 23.43 6.41 -1.36
C VAL A 22 24.70 5.69 -0.87
N ALA A 23 24.66 5.01 0.27
CA ALA A 23 25.78 4.23 0.78
C ALA A 23 26.16 3.03 -0.13
N GLN A 24 25.20 2.52 -0.91
CA GLN A 24 25.43 1.51 -1.94
C GLN A 24 26.04 2.08 -3.23
N GLY A 25 26.27 3.40 -3.31
CA GLY A 25 26.89 4.07 -4.45
C GLY A 25 25.90 4.54 -5.51
N HIS A 26 24.60 4.50 -5.25
CA HIS A 26 23.61 5.00 -6.20
C HIS A 26 23.57 6.54 -6.23
N PRO A 27 23.32 7.15 -7.42
CA PRO A 27 23.05 8.58 -7.52
C PRO A 27 21.87 8.99 -6.63
N LEU A 28 21.91 10.20 -6.06
CA LEU A 28 20.90 10.68 -5.13
C LEU A 28 19.47 10.66 -5.73
N GLU A 29 19.33 11.07 -6.98
CA GLU A 29 18.05 11.08 -7.69
C GLU A 29 17.48 9.65 -7.84
N TYR A 30 18.32 8.69 -8.22
CA TYR A 30 17.93 7.28 -8.27
C TYR A 30 17.55 6.74 -6.87
N ALA A 31 18.34 7.05 -5.85
CA ALA A 31 18.08 6.66 -4.47
C ALA A 31 16.72 7.20 -3.96
N GLN A 32 16.34 8.43 -4.36
CA GLN A 32 15.04 9.02 -4.05
C GLN A 32 13.88 8.25 -4.69
N TYR A 33 14.00 7.91 -5.98
CA TYR A 33 12.98 7.11 -6.66
C TYR A 33 12.82 5.73 -6.03
N MET A 34 13.93 5.05 -5.75
CA MET A 34 13.91 3.71 -5.13
C MET A 34 13.33 3.73 -3.71
N ALA A 35 13.73 4.70 -2.88
CA ALA A 35 13.20 4.83 -1.53
C ALA A 35 11.69 5.12 -1.52
N THR A 36 11.24 5.98 -2.44
CA THR A 36 9.82 6.30 -2.60
C THR A 36 9.03 5.08 -3.06
N ALA A 37 9.51 4.37 -4.08
CA ALA A 37 8.88 3.14 -4.57
C ALA A 37 8.81 2.04 -3.50
N ALA A 38 9.87 1.87 -2.71
CA ALA A 38 9.92 0.89 -1.62
C ALA A 38 8.87 1.20 -0.53
N ILE A 39 8.68 2.48 -0.18
CA ILE A 39 7.64 2.88 0.78
C ILE A 39 6.25 2.61 0.22
N PHE A 40 5.99 3.01 -1.03
CA PHE A 40 4.70 2.74 -1.67
C PHE A 40 4.40 1.24 -1.74
N GLN A 41 5.38 0.43 -2.11
CA GLN A 41 5.23 -1.03 -2.15
C GLN A 41 4.90 -1.60 -0.77
N THR A 42 5.61 -1.17 0.27
CA THR A 42 5.37 -1.60 1.66
C THR A 42 3.97 -1.20 2.13
N ASP A 43 3.53 0.02 1.81
CA ASP A 43 2.19 0.50 2.13
C ASP A 43 1.11 -0.33 1.42
N LEU A 44 1.30 -0.69 0.15
CA LEU A 44 0.37 -1.56 -0.59
C LEU A 44 0.30 -2.96 0.01
N GLU A 45 1.44 -3.54 0.39
CA GLU A 45 1.50 -4.85 1.04
C GLU A 45 0.75 -4.86 2.38
N LEU A 46 0.94 -3.82 3.20
CA LEU A 46 0.22 -3.67 4.47
C LEU A 46 -1.29 -3.58 4.24
N ARG A 47 -1.73 -2.78 3.26
CA ARG A 47 -3.16 -2.63 2.95
C ARG A 47 -3.76 -3.93 2.45
N ASN A 48 -3.04 -4.65 1.59
CA ASN A 48 -3.47 -5.96 1.12
C ASN A 48 -3.57 -6.98 2.27
N ALA A 49 -2.59 -7.02 3.17
CA ALA A 49 -2.64 -7.89 4.34
C ALA A 49 -3.83 -7.57 5.26
N GLN A 50 -4.10 -6.28 5.48
CA GLN A 50 -5.25 -5.82 6.26
C GLN A 50 -6.58 -6.22 5.61
N LEU A 51 -6.74 -6.02 4.29
CA LEU A 51 -7.94 -6.44 3.56
C LEU A 51 -8.12 -7.96 3.61
N LEU A 52 -7.06 -8.73 3.37
CA LEU A 52 -7.12 -10.19 3.40
C LEU A 52 -7.54 -10.71 4.78
N ASN A 53 -7.00 -10.12 5.84
CA ASN A 53 -7.40 -10.46 7.20
C ASN A 53 -8.88 -10.16 7.44
N LEU A 54 -9.35 -8.98 7.05
CA LEU A 54 -10.75 -8.57 7.17
C LEU A 54 -11.68 -9.50 6.38
N LEU A 55 -11.37 -9.79 5.12
CA LEU A 55 -12.17 -10.67 4.27
C LEU A 55 -12.21 -12.10 4.84
N SER A 56 -11.09 -12.59 5.37
CA SER A 56 -11.03 -13.90 6.01
C SER A 56 -11.93 -13.96 7.25
N TRP A 57 -11.90 -12.90 8.07
CA TRP A 57 -12.77 -12.78 9.23
C TRP A 57 -14.25 -12.70 8.82
N LEU A 58 -14.59 -11.92 7.79
CA LEU A 58 -15.96 -11.84 7.25
C LEU A 58 -16.44 -13.19 6.72
N LYS A 59 -15.60 -13.93 5.99
CA LYS A 59 -15.93 -15.25 5.47
C LYS A 59 -16.26 -16.24 6.60
N GLN A 60 -15.50 -16.19 7.69
CA GLN A 60 -15.68 -17.11 8.81
C GLN A 60 -16.89 -16.75 9.68
N ASN A 61 -17.14 -15.46 9.91
CA ASN A 61 -18.07 -15.01 10.95
C ASN A 61 -19.35 -14.35 10.38
N HIS A 62 -19.32 -13.90 9.13
CA HIS A 62 -20.37 -13.06 8.52
C HIS A 62 -20.57 -13.38 7.03
N GLN A 63 -20.83 -14.65 6.70
CA GLN A 63 -20.93 -15.15 5.31
C GLN A 63 -21.82 -14.32 4.36
N PRO A 64 -23.01 -13.80 4.75
CA PRO A 64 -23.82 -12.97 3.86
C PRO A 64 -23.12 -11.65 3.47
N ILE A 65 -22.40 -11.04 4.40
CA ILE A 65 -21.68 -9.77 4.20
C ILE A 65 -20.41 -10.01 3.38
N TYR A 66 -19.76 -11.15 3.56
CA TYR A 66 -18.56 -11.52 2.80
C TYR A 66 -18.78 -11.46 1.28
N THR A 67 -19.90 -12.02 0.79
CA THR A 67 -20.20 -12.02 -0.65
C THR A 67 -20.37 -10.60 -1.20
N GLU A 68 -21.09 -9.74 -0.49
CA GLU A 68 -21.26 -8.33 -0.88
C GLU A 68 -19.92 -7.58 -0.84
N ALA A 69 -19.13 -7.77 0.22
CA ALA A 69 -17.82 -7.14 0.35
C ALA A 69 -16.87 -7.51 -0.81
N VAL A 70 -16.86 -8.78 -1.23
CA VAL A 70 -16.06 -9.22 -2.40
C VAL A 70 -16.56 -8.56 -3.69
N ALA A 71 -17.87 -8.48 -3.89
CA ALA A 71 -18.42 -7.81 -5.07
C ALA A 71 -18.03 -6.33 -5.13
N ARG A 72 -18.08 -5.62 -4.00
CA ARG A 72 -17.63 -4.21 -3.90
C ARG A 72 -16.14 -4.02 -4.21
N LEU A 73 -15.30 -4.97 -3.81
CA LEU A 73 -13.87 -4.92 -4.15
C LEU A 73 -13.64 -5.10 -5.66
N GLU A 74 -14.39 -5.98 -6.31
CA GLU A 74 -14.31 -6.15 -7.77
C GLU A 74 -14.80 -4.90 -8.51
N GLU A 75 -15.90 -4.27 -8.05
CA GLU A 75 -16.35 -2.97 -8.58
C GLU A 75 -15.25 -1.91 -8.49
N THR A 76 -14.57 -1.82 -7.34
CA THR A 76 -13.47 -0.88 -7.12
C THR A 76 -12.31 -1.12 -8.09
N ARG A 77 -11.96 -2.39 -8.36
CA ARG A 77 -10.95 -2.76 -9.36
C ARG A 77 -11.38 -2.31 -10.76
N ILE A 78 -12.61 -2.60 -11.16
CA ILE A 78 -13.14 -2.23 -12.49
C ILE A 78 -13.10 -0.71 -12.67
N GLU A 79 -13.51 0.06 -11.66
CA GLU A 79 -13.46 1.52 -11.68
C GLU A 79 -12.02 2.07 -11.77
N PHE A 80 -11.07 1.43 -11.08
CA PHE A 80 -9.66 1.75 -11.22
C PHE A 80 -9.14 1.47 -12.63
N GLU A 81 -9.39 0.27 -13.17
CA GLU A 81 -8.95 -0.10 -14.52
C GLU A 81 -9.55 0.80 -15.60
N ARG A 82 -10.79 1.26 -15.41
CA ARG A 82 -11.41 2.23 -16.31
C ARG A 82 -10.65 3.55 -16.29
N ARG A 83 -10.38 4.11 -15.10
CA ARG A 83 -9.60 5.36 -14.96
C ARG A 83 -8.24 5.28 -15.64
N VAL A 84 -7.51 4.18 -15.44
CA VAL A 84 -6.18 3.99 -16.05
C VAL A 84 -6.23 3.85 -17.58
N LYS A 85 -7.34 3.36 -18.15
CA LYS A 85 -7.51 3.23 -19.61
C LYS A 85 -7.97 4.53 -20.27
N ASP A 86 -8.64 5.39 -19.52
CA ASP A 86 -9.20 6.66 -20.00
C ASP A 86 -8.22 7.84 -19.81
N ASP A 87 -7.15 7.67 -19.02
CA ASP A 87 -6.00 8.58 -18.87
C ASP A 87 -4.89 8.29 -19.90
#